data_AF-A0A7W6F415-F1
#
_entry.id   AF-A0A7W6F415-F1
#
_cell.length_a   1.000
_cell.length_b   1.000
_cell.length_c   1.000
_cell.angle_alpha   90.00
_cell.angle_beta   90.00
_cell.angle_gamma   90.00
#
_symmetry.space_group_name_H-M   'P 1'
#
loop_
_entity.id
_entity.type
_entity.pdbx_description
1 polymer ?
#
loop_
_entity_poly.entity_id
_entity_poly.type
_entity_poly.pdbx_seq_one_letter_code
_entity_poly.pdbx_strand_id
1 'polypeptide(L)' 'MEVAAEESVLVVCVCNAIRECQVREAARAGSVTPCQMYRALGRQPKCGQCATVARAIIDEERAAA' A
#
# COMPACT_ATOMS: atom_id res chain seq x y z
N MET A 1 -26.16 10.73 -4.84
CA MET A 1 -24.71 10.99 -4.99
C MET A 1 -24.08 10.66 -3.65
N GLU A 2 -22.95 9.95 -3.68
CA GLU A 2 -22.12 9.55 -2.52
C GLU A 2 -22.57 8.28 -1.80
N VAL A 3 -22.41 7.15 -2.48
CA VAL A 3 -21.85 5.97 -1.80
C VAL A 3 -20.38 6.32 -1.62
N ALA A 4 -20.03 6.89 -0.46
CA ALA A 4 -18.64 6.90 -0.02
C ALA A 4 -18.20 5.44 -0.08
N ALA A 5 -17.21 5.17 -0.92
CA ALA A 5 -16.68 3.84 -1.14
C ALA A 5 -16.53 3.12 0.20
N GLU A 6 -16.88 1.83 0.24
CA GLU A 6 -16.33 0.89 1.19
C GLU A 6 -14.80 0.97 1.08
N GLU A 7 -14.23 1.96 1.75
CA GLU A 7 -12.83 2.29 1.70
C GLU A 7 -12.16 1.27 2.60
N SER A 8 -11.50 0.28 2.00
CA SER A 8 -10.82 -0.81 2.69
C SER A 8 -10.10 -0.29 3.93
N VAL A 9 -10.69 -0.55 5.10
CA VAL A 9 -10.20 -0.06 6.40
C VAL A 9 -8.95 -0.81 6.85
N LEU A 10 -8.45 -1.73 6.02
CA LEU A 10 -7.33 -2.61 6.32
C LEU A 10 -6.03 -1.80 6.49
N VAL A 11 -5.46 -1.88 7.68
CA VAL A 11 -4.12 -1.39 7.96
C VAL A 11 -3.12 -2.47 7.56
N VAL A 12 -2.33 -2.20 6.53
CA VAL A 12 -1.26 -3.09 6.07
C VAL A 12 -0.02 -2.93 6.94
N CYS A 13 0.35 -1.71 7.30
CA CYS A 13 1.51 -1.43 8.15
C CYS A 13 1.11 -0.69 9.43
N VAL A 14 1.08 -1.40 10.57
CA VAL A 14 0.82 -0.76 11.88
C VAL A 14 1.91 0.22 12.29
N CYS A 15 3.17 -0.09 11.98
CA CYS A 15 4.32 0.74 12.36
C CYS A 15 4.32 2.15 11.76
N ASN A 16 3.76 2.28 10.55
CA ASN A 16 3.75 3.52 9.77
C ASN A 16 2.32 4.01 9.46
N ALA A 17 1.30 3.35 10.05
CA ALA A 17 -0.12 3.60 9.80
C ALA A 17 -0.48 3.65 8.31
N ILE A 18 0.01 2.66 7.54
CA ILE A 18 -0.25 2.57 6.10
C ILE A 18 -1.44 1.65 5.86
N ARG A 19 -2.45 2.16 5.16
CA ARG A 19 -3.66 1.43 4.76
C ARG A 19 -3.50 0.77 3.40
N GLU A 20 -4.32 -0.22 3.13
CA GLU A 20 -4.38 -0.91 1.83
C GLU A 20 -4.58 0.08 0.67
N CYS A 21 -5.52 1.02 0.79
CA CYS A 21 -5.74 2.05 -0.23
C CYS A 21 -4.45 2.82 -0.58
N GLN A 22 -3.65 3.19 0.41
CA GLN A 22 -2.37 3.87 0.20
C GLN A 22 -1.32 2.98 -0.48
N VAL A 23 -1.34 1.67 -0.21
CA VAL A 23 -0.49 0.70 -0.92
C VAL A 23 -0.91 0.64 -2.39
N ARG A 24 -2.23 0.56 -2.66
CA ARG A 24 -2.78 0.51 -4.01
C ARG A 24 -2.48 1.80 -4.80
N GLU A 25 -2.66 2.96 -4.18
CA GLU A 25 -2.28 4.26 -4.75
C GLU A 25 -0.78 4.34 -5.08
N ALA A 26 0.08 3.90 -4.15
CA ALA A 26 1.52 3.87 -4.39
C ALA A 26 1.89 2.93 -5.55
N ALA A 27 1.21 1.80 -5.71
CA ALA A 27 1.38 0.88 -6.82
C ALA A 27 0.99 1.53 -8.16
N ARG A 28 -0.16 2.20 -8.23
CA ARG A 28 -0.61 2.96 -9.41
C ARG A 28 0.32 4.12 -9.76
N ALA A 29 0.94 4.74 -8.76
CA ALA A 29 1.97 5.76 -8.93
C ALA A 29 3.33 5.20 -9.41
N GLY A 30 3.45 3.88 -9.60
CA GLY A 30 4.64 3.22 -10.14
C GLY A 30 5.54 2.55 -9.11
N SER A 31 5.12 2.44 -7.84
CA SER A 31 5.88 1.67 -6.86
C SER A 31 5.83 0.19 -7.22
N VAL A 32 7.00 -0.39 -7.47
CA VAL A 32 7.12 -1.82 -7.80
C VAL A 32 7.60 -2.67 -6.64
N THR A 33 7.96 -2.08 -5.50
CA THR A 33 8.39 -2.82 -4.29
C THR A 33 7.89 -2.13 -3.02
N PRO A 34 7.79 -2.84 -1.87
CA PRO A 34 7.49 -2.21 -0.58
C PRO A 34 8.47 -1.08 -0.21
N CYS A 35 9.76 -1.22 -0.54
CA CYS A 35 10.74 -0.16 -0.29
C CYS A 35 10.45 1.10 -1.10
N GLN A 36 10.02 0.95 -2.35
CA GLN A 36 9.61 2.08 -3.17
C GLN A 36 8.30 2.70 -2.66
N MET A 37 7.33 1.88 -2.24
CA MET A 37 6.11 2.35 -1.58
C MET A 37 6.44 3.19 -0.34
N TYR A 38 7.32 2.71 0.55
CA TYR A 38 7.76 3.49 1.72
C TYR A 38 8.37 4.83 1.30
N ARG A 39 9.25 4.83 0.29
CA ARG A 39 9.86 6.06 -0.23
C ARG A 39 8.83 7.02 -0.82
N ALA A 40 7.87 6.52 -1.59
CA ALA A 40 6.79 7.30 -2.18
C ALA A 40 5.89 7.94 -1.12
N LEU A 41 5.66 7.24 -0.01
CA LEU A 41 4.88 7.73 1.13
C LEU A 41 5.71 8.57 2.13
N GLY A 42 6.99 8.81 1.86
CA GLY A 42 7.89 9.56 2.74
C GLY A 42 8.14 8.88 4.09
N ARG A 43 8.07 7.55 4.16
CA ARG A 43 8.25 6.74 5.38
C ARG A 43 9.49 5.86 5.29
N GLN A 44 9.99 5.45 6.44
CA GLN A 44 11.05 4.42 6.54
C GLN A 44 10.47 3.11 7.10
N PRO A 45 10.94 1.94 6.62
CA PRO A 45 10.52 0.65 7.19
C PRO A 45 10.99 0.50 8.63
N LYS A 46 10.15 -0.06 9.51
CA LYS A 46 10.50 -0.34 10.92
C LYS A 46 10.75 -1.83 11.19
N CYS A 47 9.70 -2.65 11.19
CA CYS A 47 9.79 -4.09 11.50
C CYS A 47 9.75 -5.00 10.26
N GLY A 48 9.37 -4.47 9.09
CA GLY A 48 9.28 -5.21 7.84
C GLY A 48 8.16 -6.26 7.73
N GLN A 49 7.38 -6.52 8.80
CA GLN A 49 6.39 -7.61 8.85
C GLN A 49 5.31 -7.52 7.76
N CYS A 50 4.93 -6.31 7.37
CA CYS A 50 3.94 -6.10 6.32
C CYS A 50 4.49 -6.23 4.90
N ALA A 51 5.80 -6.42 4.70
CA ALA A 51 6.42 -6.36 3.37
C ALA A 51 5.86 -7.41 2.40
N THR A 52 5.58 -8.63 2.87
CA THR A 52 4.99 -9.69 2.04
C THR A 52 3.57 -9.35 1.61
N VAL A 53 2.75 -8.83 2.53
CA VAL A 53 1.37 -8.43 2.25
C VAL A 53 1.34 -7.20 1.32
N ALA A 54 2.14 -6.18 1.63
CA ALA A 54 2.26 -4.99 0.79
C ALA A 54 2.75 -5.34 -0.61
N ARG A 55 3.69 -6.28 -0.73
CA ARG A 55 4.15 -6.80 -2.03
C ARG A 55 3.00 -7.43 -2.82
N ALA A 56 2.23 -8.32 -2.19
CA ALA A 56 1.11 -8.98 -2.86
C ALA A 56 0.08 -7.97 -3.39
N ILE A 57 -0.27 -6.95 -2.60
CA ILE A 57 -1.20 -5.89 -3.01
C ILE A 57 -0.62 -5.06 -4.17
N ILE A 58 0.67 -4.71 -4.10
CA ILE A 58 1.34 -3.98 -5.19
C ILE A 58 1.31 -4.79 -6.48
N ASP A 59 1.63 -6.09 -6.41
CA ASP A 59 1.68 -6.96 -7.57
C ASP A 59 0.26 -7.19 -8.15
N GLU A 60 -0.76 -7.34 -7.31
CA GLU A 60 -2.17 -7.43 -7.72
C GLU A 60 -2.62 -6.17 -8.48
N GLU A 61 -2.41 -4.99 -7.90
CA GLU A 61 -2.81 -3.72 -8.55
C GLU A 61 -2.08 -3.50 -9.88
N ARG A 62 -0.80 -3.88 -9.95
CA ARG A 62 -0.01 -3.73 -11.17
C ARG A 62 -0.36 -4.75 -12.25
N ALA A 63 -0.89 -5.91 -11.88
CA ALA A 63 -1.39 -6.89 -12.84
C ALA A 63 -2.77 -6.51 -13.40
N ALA A 64 -3.54 -5.70 -12.65
CA ALA A 64 -4.86 -5.21 -13.06
C ALA A 64 -4.82 -3.92 -13.91
N ALA A 65 -3.69 -3.21 -13.93
CA ALA A 65 -3.46 -1.96 -14.67
C ALA A 65 -2.82 -2.20 -16.04
#